data_AF-A0A356NHX5-F1
#
_entry.id   AF-A0A356NHX5-F1
#
_cell.length_a   1.000
_cell.length_b   1.000
_cell.length_c   1.000
_cell.angle_alpha   90.00
_cell.angle_beta   90.00
_cell.angle_gamma   90.00
#
_symmetry.space_group_name_H-M   'P 1'
#
loop_
_entity.id
_entity.type
_entity.pdbx_description
1 polymer ?
#
loop_
_entity_poly.entity_id
_entity_poly.type
_entity_poly.pdbx_seq_one_letter_code
_entity_poly.pdbx_strand_id
1 'polypeptide(L)'
;GLGFSLGQSLQAFHAWHPEWFVDGFLMRMDRVINWWNMMETSFGVIFGAVLALGLWANRHLIKTPEAEPETTEINAPLEWGLLVIYLLALASWSFVSFSALDQFADLAITMGFLPFIAVRAGRLWPLWVCLPVTLLPIAGKTVNNLVYDTRLLSWPAGWLCCLIIPMTIAFFVSLYWSERPRLFSNGNVFCKSILILTAWTYFLLNFAFFQFPWPWADFQSWTARTPNNLIFSVCVVGLTLGALFTRKEKEIEVLPDSD
;
A
#
# COMPACT_ATOMS: atom_id res chain seq x y z
N GLY A 1 -1.88 -18.24 0.59
CA GLY A 1 -2.87 -19.03 -0.17
C GLY A 1 -4.26 -18.44 -0.10
N LEU A 2 -4.84 -18.31 1.10
CA LEU A 2 -6.27 -17.97 1.31
C LEU A 2 -6.78 -16.76 0.51
N GLY A 3 -6.07 -15.64 0.51
CA GLY A 3 -6.48 -14.46 -0.26
C GLY A 3 -6.66 -14.76 -1.75
N PHE A 4 -5.71 -15.49 -2.34
CA PHE A 4 -5.75 -15.81 -3.77
C PHE A 4 -6.88 -16.79 -4.06
N SER A 5 -6.98 -17.89 -3.30
CA SER A 5 -8.00 -18.91 -3.50
C SER A 5 -9.43 -18.34 -3.36
N LEU A 6 -9.68 -17.49 -2.36
CA LEU A 6 -10.99 -16.89 -2.16
C LEU A 6 -11.30 -15.79 -3.18
N GLY A 7 -10.31 -14.99 -3.58
CA GLY A 7 -10.46 -14.06 -4.70
C GLY A 7 -10.84 -14.80 -6.00
N GLN A 8 -10.12 -15.87 -6.33
CA GLN A 8 -10.37 -16.70 -7.52
C GLN A 8 -11.74 -17.40 -7.46
N SER A 9 -12.20 -17.78 -6.26
CA SER A 9 -13.55 -18.35 -6.09
C SER A 9 -14.64 -17.39 -6.55
N LEU A 10 -14.40 -16.08 -6.45
CA LEU A 10 -15.33 -15.04 -6.88
C LEU A 10 -15.44 -14.99 -8.42
N GLN A 11 -14.33 -15.16 -9.14
CA GLN A 11 -14.33 -15.31 -10.59
C GLN A 11 -14.94 -16.63 -11.04
N ALA A 12 -14.61 -17.73 -10.36
CA ALA A 12 -15.18 -19.04 -10.66
C ALA A 12 -16.71 -19.02 -10.50
N PHE A 13 -17.21 -18.37 -9.44
CA PHE A 13 -18.64 -18.18 -9.22
C PHE A 13 -19.31 -17.42 -10.37
N HIS A 14 -18.73 -16.28 -10.79
CA HIS A 14 -19.21 -15.51 -11.94
C HIS A 14 -19.22 -16.35 -13.23
N ALA A 15 -18.16 -17.13 -13.48
CA ALA A 15 -18.03 -17.94 -14.69
C ALA A 15 -18.98 -19.17 -14.72
N TRP A 16 -19.32 -19.74 -13.56
CA TRP A 16 -20.14 -20.95 -13.47
C TRP A 16 -21.65 -20.71 -13.37
N HIS A 17 -22.09 -19.47 -13.14
CA HIS A 17 -23.51 -19.11 -13.03
C HIS A 17 -23.92 -18.01 -14.03
N PRO A 18 -23.64 -18.16 -15.35
CA PRO A 18 -23.93 -17.13 -16.34
C PRO A 18 -25.42 -16.73 -16.36
N GLU A 19 -26.32 -17.62 -15.99
CA GLU A 19 -27.76 -17.36 -15.91
C GLU A 19 -28.14 -16.26 -14.89
N TRP A 20 -27.28 -15.96 -13.90
CA TRP A 20 -27.53 -14.86 -12.97
C TRP A 20 -27.05 -13.51 -13.49
N PHE A 21 -26.05 -13.51 -14.38
CA PHE A 21 -25.32 -12.32 -14.84
C PHE A 21 -25.69 -11.90 -16.27
N VAL A 22 -26.07 -12.82 -17.15
CA VAL A 22 -26.45 -12.49 -18.53
C VAL A 22 -27.89 -11.98 -18.58
N ASP A 23 -28.84 -12.78 -18.07
CA ASP A 23 -30.28 -12.46 -18.11
C ASP A 23 -30.93 -12.42 -16.71
N GLY A 24 -30.14 -12.66 -15.67
CA GLY A 24 -30.62 -12.77 -14.30
C GLY A 24 -30.65 -11.47 -13.51
N PHE A 25 -30.87 -11.60 -12.20
CA PHE A 25 -31.02 -10.47 -11.28
C PHE A 25 -29.73 -9.65 -11.10
N LEU A 26 -28.54 -10.19 -11.43
CA LEU A 26 -27.25 -9.51 -11.33
C LEU A 26 -26.80 -8.84 -12.62
N MET A 27 -27.56 -8.97 -13.72
CA MET A 27 -27.20 -8.38 -15.03
C MET A 27 -26.83 -6.91 -14.96
N ARG A 28 -27.57 -6.12 -14.16
CA ARG A 28 -27.26 -4.68 -14.02
C ARG A 28 -25.89 -4.45 -13.36
N MET A 29 -25.53 -5.27 -12.38
CA MET A 29 -24.25 -5.16 -11.68
C MET A 29 -23.10 -5.67 -12.54
N ASP A 30 -23.33 -6.73 -13.32
CA ASP A 30 -22.33 -7.31 -14.20
C ASP A 30 -21.72 -6.29 -15.18
N ARG A 31 -22.58 -5.44 -15.76
CA ARG A 31 -22.17 -4.37 -16.69
C ARG A 31 -21.21 -3.34 -16.11
N VAL A 32 -21.20 -3.17 -14.79
CA VAL A 32 -20.42 -2.13 -14.10
C VAL A 32 -19.35 -2.73 -13.19
N ILE A 33 -19.20 -4.06 -13.13
CA ILE A 33 -18.18 -4.72 -12.34
C ILE A 33 -17.09 -5.25 -13.26
N ASN A 34 -15.86 -4.83 -13.00
CA ASN A 34 -14.71 -5.55 -13.51
C ASN A 34 -14.37 -6.70 -12.55
N TRP A 35 -14.72 -7.93 -12.92
CA TRP A 35 -14.50 -9.12 -12.09
C TRP A 35 -13.02 -9.46 -11.85
N TRP A 36 -12.12 -8.99 -12.72
CA TRP A 36 -10.68 -9.08 -12.48
C TRP A 36 -10.27 -8.19 -11.31
N ASN A 37 -10.60 -6.90 -11.36
CA ASN A 37 -10.30 -5.98 -10.27
C ASN A 37 -11.02 -6.39 -8.97
N MET A 38 -12.24 -6.93 -9.07
CA MET A 38 -13.00 -7.40 -7.90
C MET A 38 -12.31 -8.58 -7.22
N MET A 39 -11.75 -9.50 -8.01
CA MET A 39 -10.89 -10.58 -7.51
C MET A 39 -9.65 -10.04 -6.82
N GLU A 40 -8.92 -9.11 -7.44
CA GLU A 40 -7.70 -8.53 -6.86
C GLU A 40 -8.01 -7.75 -5.56
N THR A 41 -9.13 -7.04 -5.54
CA THR A 41 -9.59 -6.30 -4.35
C THR A 41 -9.96 -7.26 -3.22
N SER A 42 -10.70 -8.32 -3.53
CA SER A 42 -11.06 -9.35 -2.54
C SER A 42 -9.84 -10.08 -2.03
N PHE A 43 -8.89 -10.41 -2.91
CA PHE A 43 -7.57 -10.93 -2.55
C PHE A 43 -6.88 -10.01 -1.54
N GLY A 44 -6.78 -8.71 -1.84
CA GLY A 44 -6.11 -7.73 -0.98
C GLY A 44 -6.77 -7.59 0.38
N VAL A 45 -8.11 -7.50 0.42
CA VAL A 45 -8.88 -7.40 1.67
C VAL A 45 -8.66 -8.64 2.55
N ILE A 46 -8.78 -9.84 1.98
CA ILE A 46 -8.63 -11.09 2.72
C ILE A 46 -7.19 -11.26 3.19
N PHE A 47 -6.22 -11.01 2.31
CA PHE A 47 -4.80 -11.09 2.66
C PHE A 47 -4.46 -10.12 3.80
N GLY A 48 -4.86 -8.86 3.68
CA GLY A 48 -4.65 -7.84 4.70
C GLY A 48 -5.34 -8.20 6.02
N ALA A 49 -6.58 -8.68 5.98
CA ALA A 49 -7.31 -9.10 7.18
C ALA A 49 -6.64 -10.28 7.88
N VAL A 50 -6.22 -11.31 7.13
CA VAL A 50 -5.52 -12.47 7.69
C VAL A 50 -4.19 -12.06 8.31
N LEU A 51 -3.41 -11.20 7.65
CA LEU A 51 -2.16 -10.68 8.20
C LEU A 51 -2.39 -9.85 9.47
N ALA A 52 -3.36 -8.94 9.45
CA ALA A 52 -3.67 -8.10 10.60
C ALA A 52 -4.17 -8.92 11.80
N LEU A 53 -5.08 -9.87 11.57
CA LEU A 53 -5.57 -10.80 12.60
C LEU A 53 -4.44 -11.68 13.13
N GLY A 54 -3.59 -12.20 12.24
CA GLY A 54 -2.43 -13.01 12.61
C GLY A 54 -1.46 -12.23 13.48
N LEU A 55 -1.11 -11.01 13.09
CA LEU A 55 -0.24 -10.12 13.87
C LEU A 55 -0.87 -9.78 15.23
N TRP A 56 -2.17 -9.45 15.25
CA TRP A 56 -2.88 -9.11 16.48
C TRP A 56 -2.98 -10.29 17.45
N ALA A 57 -3.29 -11.49 16.97
CA ALA A 57 -3.37 -12.70 17.79
C ALA A 57 -2.00 -13.09 18.36
N ASN A 58 -0.93 -12.90 17.57
CA ASN A 58 0.43 -13.27 17.95
C ASN A 58 1.26 -12.09 18.46
N ARG A 59 0.65 -10.95 18.78
CA ARG A 59 1.37 -9.73 19.22
C ARG A 59 2.24 -9.95 20.47
N HIS A 60 1.86 -10.91 21.31
CA HIS A 60 2.62 -11.32 22.49
C HIS A 60 3.98 -11.96 22.16
N LEU A 61 4.19 -12.41 20.92
CA LEU A 61 5.47 -12.95 20.44
C LEU A 61 6.43 -11.84 19.96
N ILE A 62 5.95 -10.60 19.82
CA ILE A 62 6.77 -9.47 19.39
C ILE A 62 7.61 -9.03 20.59
N LYS A 63 8.89 -9.42 20.58
CA LYS A 63 9.85 -8.99 21.60
C LYS A 63 10.13 -7.50 21.47
N THR A 64 9.99 -6.76 22.56
CA THR A 64 10.63 -5.46 22.70
C THR A 64 12.13 -5.71 22.70
N PRO A 65 12.91 -5.14 21.77
CA PRO A 65 14.35 -5.32 21.80
C PRO A 65 14.87 -4.76 23.14
N GLU A 66 15.59 -5.58 23.91
CA GLU A 66 16.54 -5.04 24.86
C GLU A 66 17.53 -4.18 24.07
N ALA A 67 18.08 -3.14 24.69
CA ALA A 67 19.05 -2.26 24.05
C ALA A 67 20.36 -3.02 23.79
N GLU A 68 20.35 -3.93 22.81
CA GLU A 68 21.55 -4.64 22.39
C GLU A 68 22.46 -3.67 21.63
N PRO A 69 23.77 -3.72 21.89
CA PRO A 69 24.73 -2.85 21.24
C PRO A 69 24.75 -3.10 19.73
N GLU A 70 24.79 -1.99 18.99
CA GLU A 70 24.85 -1.83 17.53
C GLU A 70 25.28 -3.09 16.75
N THR A 71 24.29 -3.85 16.28
CA THR A 71 24.54 -4.81 15.20
C THR A 71 24.84 -4.03 13.93
N THR A 72 26.07 -4.18 13.41
CA THR A 72 26.54 -3.81 12.05
C THR A 72 25.49 -3.09 11.19
N GLU A 73 25.39 -1.77 11.37
CA GLU A 73 24.60 -0.93 10.47
C GLU A 73 25.37 -0.78 9.15
N ILE A 74 24.66 -0.93 8.03
CA ILE A 74 25.23 -0.58 6.72
C ILE A 74 25.71 0.87 6.77
N ASN A 75 26.90 1.15 6.22
CA ASN A 75 27.42 2.51 6.14
C ASN A 75 26.42 3.40 5.37
N ALA A 76 26.13 4.59 5.92
CA ALA A 76 25.13 5.49 5.36
C ALA A 76 25.29 5.75 3.83
N PRO A 77 26.51 5.93 3.27
CA PRO A 77 26.66 6.11 1.83
C PRO A 77 26.15 4.93 0.99
N LEU A 78 26.36 3.70 1.45
CA LEU A 78 25.84 2.51 0.77
C LEU A 78 24.33 2.39 0.93
N GLU A 79 23.80 2.77 2.10
CA GLU A 79 22.36 2.80 2.35
C GLU A 79 21.64 3.71 1.34
N TRP A 80 22.15 4.93 1.15
CA TRP A 80 21.66 5.89 0.16
C TRP A 80 21.91 5.44 -1.28
N GLY A 81 23.10 4.88 -1.57
CA GLY A 81 23.44 4.38 -2.90
C GLY A 81 22.49 3.28 -3.35
N LEU A 82 22.22 2.31 -2.47
CA LEU A 82 21.25 1.24 -2.71
C LEU A 82 19.83 1.78 -2.91
N LEU A 83 19.43 2.80 -2.14
CA LEU A 83 18.11 3.42 -2.30
C LEU A 83 17.99 4.06 -3.69
N VAL A 84 18.98 4.85 -4.11
CA VAL A 84 18.99 5.50 -5.42
C VAL A 84 18.94 4.48 -6.54
N ILE A 85 19.77 3.43 -6.48
CA ILE A 85 19.77 2.35 -7.47
C ILE A 85 18.39 1.68 -7.52
N TYR A 86 17.80 1.39 -6.36
CA TYR A 86 16.50 0.73 -6.29
C TYR A 86 15.36 1.61 -6.82
N LEU A 87 15.34 2.90 -6.48
CA LEU A 87 14.36 3.85 -7.01
C LEU A 87 14.52 4.05 -8.52
N LEU A 88 15.75 4.08 -9.04
CA LEU A 88 15.99 4.14 -10.49
C LEU A 88 15.53 2.88 -11.21
N ALA A 89 15.72 1.70 -10.61
CA ALA A 89 15.21 0.45 -11.14
C ALA A 89 13.67 0.43 -11.16
N LEU A 90 13.02 0.85 -10.08
CA LEU A 90 11.57 0.97 -9.99
C LEU A 90 11.00 2.01 -10.95
N ALA A 91 11.65 3.17 -11.09
CA ALA A 91 11.25 4.21 -12.02
C ALA A 91 11.41 3.73 -13.47
N SER A 92 12.55 3.11 -13.79
CA SER A 92 12.76 2.50 -15.11
C SER A 92 11.65 1.51 -15.42
N TRP A 93 11.34 0.60 -14.50
CA TRP A 93 10.23 -0.35 -14.68
C TRP A 93 8.86 0.32 -14.83
N SER A 94 8.63 1.44 -14.14
CA SER A 94 7.34 2.14 -14.17
C SER A 94 7.14 2.96 -15.45
N PHE A 95 8.22 3.46 -16.06
CA PHE A 95 8.15 4.42 -17.18
C PHE A 95 8.75 3.88 -18.49
N VAL A 96 9.48 2.77 -18.47
CA VAL A 96 10.21 2.22 -19.62
C VAL A 96 9.96 0.71 -19.69
N SER A 97 9.39 0.24 -20.81
CA SER A 97 9.31 -1.18 -21.11
C SER A 97 10.65 -1.66 -21.70
N PHE A 98 11.51 -2.24 -20.87
CA PHE A 98 12.79 -2.80 -21.31
C PHE A 98 12.79 -4.31 -21.07
N SER A 99 12.77 -5.13 -22.13
CA SER A 99 12.46 -6.56 -21.99
C SER A 99 13.41 -7.33 -21.08
N ALA A 100 14.69 -6.94 -21.01
CA ALA A 100 15.65 -7.56 -20.09
C ALA A 100 15.41 -7.17 -18.63
N LEU A 101 14.90 -5.96 -18.38
CA LEU A 101 14.51 -5.51 -17.05
C LEU A 101 13.18 -6.13 -16.63
N ASP A 102 12.23 -6.30 -17.56
CA ASP A 102 10.98 -7.01 -17.32
C ASP A 102 11.24 -8.47 -16.94
N GLN A 103 12.09 -9.19 -17.69
CA GLN A 103 12.49 -10.57 -17.35
C GLN A 103 13.16 -10.67 -15.97
N PHE A 104 13.94 -9.66 -15.57
CA PHE A 104 14.62 -9.62 -14.28
C PHE A 104 13.69 -9.18 -13.12
N ALA A 105 12.74 -8.29 -13.39
CA ALA A 105 11.76 -7.79 -12.43
C ALA A 105 10.61 -8.79 -12.19
N ASP A 106 10.23 -9.55 -13.22
CA ASP A 106 9.24 -10.63 -13.15
C ASP A 106 9.72 -11.78 -12.27
N LEU A 107 11.04 -11.91 -12.07
CA LEU A 107 11.60 -12.70 -10.98
C LEU A 107 11.33 -11.95 -9.66
N ALA A 108 10.13 -12.13 -9.10
CA ALA A 108 9.66 -11.52 -7.85
C ALA A 108 10.66 -11.54 -6.67
N ILE A 109 11.67 -12.43 -6.74
CA ILE A 109 12.80 -12.52 -5.83
C ILE A 109 13.61 -11.22 -5.79
N THR A 110 13.92 -10.56 -6.89
CA THR A 110 14.81 -9.37 -6.88
C THR A 110 14.11 -8.13 -6.30
N MET A 111 12.83 -7.97 -6.65
CA MET A 111 11.95 -6.92 -6.13
C MET A 111 11.62 -7.11 -4.64
N GLY A 112 11.52 -8.36 -4.15
CA GLY A 112 11.19 -8.64 -2.75
C GLY A 112 12.41 -8.80 -1.83
N PHE A 113 13.44 -9.53 -2.26
CA PHE A 113 14.56 -9.94 -1.42
C PHE A 113 15.52 -8.79 -1.09
N LEU A 114 15.71 -7.85 -2.02
CA LEU A 114 16.55 -6.67 -1.78
C LEU A 114 15.94 -5.78 -0.69
N PRO A 115 14.63 -5.42 -0.73
CA PRO A 115 13.97 -4.80 0.41
C PRO A 115 14.07 -5.60 1.71
N PHE A 116 13.96 -6.94 1.70
CA PHE A 116 14.10 -7.73 2.93
C PHE A 116 15.49 -7.58 3.57
N ILE A 117 16.55 -7.72 2.78
CA ILE A 117 17.93 -7.54 3.26
C ILE A 117 18.12 -6.11 3.75
N ALA A 118 17.65 -5.14 2.98
CA ALA A 118 17.84 -3.73 3.28
C ALA A 118 17.05 -3.30 4.53
N VAL A 119 15.84 -3.81 4.74
CA VAL A 119 15.07 -3.61 5.99
C VAL A 119 15.77 -4.23 7.19
N ARG A 120 16.42 -5.39 7.02
CA ARG A 120 17.12 -6.08 8.11
C ARG A 120 18.43 -5.41 8.51
N ALA A 121 19.17 -4.86 7.55
CA ALA A 121 20.53 -4.35 7.71
C ALA A 121 20.63 -2.81 7.67
N GLY A 122 19.61 -2.15 7.12
CA GLY A 122 19.53 -0.71 6.99
C GLY A 122 18.81 -0.06 8.15
N ARG A 123 19.26 1.15 8.50
CA ARG A 123 18.71 1.95 9.59
C ARG A 123 17.39 2.63 9.21
N LEU A 124 17.30 3.11 7.97
CA LEU A 124 16.19 3.91 7.42
C LEU A 124 15.32 3.12 6.46
N TRP A 125 15.83 2.00 5.93
CA TRP A 125 15.12 1.15 4.98
C TRP A 125 13.75 0.66 5.42
N PRO A 126 13.47 0.32 6.69
CA PRO A 126 12.11 0.02 7.12
C PRO A 126 11.12 1.16 6.80
N LEU A 127 11.53 2.41 7.03
CA LEU A 127 10.72 3.59 6.73
C LEU A 127 10.66 3.87 5.23
N TRP A 128 11.78 3.72 4.52
CA TRP A 128 11.83 3.97 3.07
C TRP A 128 11.01 2.97 2.27
N VAL A 129 11.07 1.68 2.64
CA VAL A 129 10.23 0.64 2.04
C VAL A 129 8.76 0.99 2.22
N CYS A 130 8.32 1.27 3.45
CA CYS A 130 6.92 1.59 3.73
C CYS A 130 6.39 2.89 3.09
N LEU A 131 7.26 3.85 2.80
CA LEU A 131 6.87 5.18 2.32
C LEU A 131 7.26 5.40 0.84
N PRO A 132 8.40 6.03 0.48
CA PRO A 132 8.68 6.40 -0.90
C PRO A 132 8.81 5.20 -1.84
N VAL A 133 9.35 4.07 -1.37
CA VAL A 133 9.64 2.92 -2.24
C VAL A 133 8.36 2.23 -2.70
N THR A 134 7.43 1.90 -1.79
CA THR A 134 6.14 1.31 -2.19
C THR A 134 5.22 2.31 -2.89
N LEU A 135 5.38 3.62 -2.62
CA LEU A 135 4.57 4.67 -3.26
C LEU A 135 4.94 4.90 -4.73
N LEU A 136 6.23 4.81 -5.08
CA LEU A 136 6.73 5.16 -6.41
C LEU A 136 6.01 4.44 -7.56
N PRO A 137 5.77 3.10 -7.53
CA PRO A 137 5.11 2.41 -8.64
C PRO A 137 3.69 2.90 -8.91
N ILE A 138 2.87 3.10 -7.87
CA ILE A 138 1.48 3.56 -8.06
C ILE A 138 1.45 5.02 -8.50
N ALA A 139 2.32 5.87 -7.95
CA ALA A 139 2.43 7.27 -8.33
C ALA A 139 2.86 7.40 -9.81
N GLY A 140 3.85 6.62 -10.22
CA GLY A 140 4.33 6.55 -11.62
C GLY A 140 3.25 6.05 -12.58
N LYS A 141 2.56 4.95 -12.26
CA LYS A 141 1.43 4.45 -13.05
C LYS A 141 0.29 5.46 -13.16
N THR A 142 0.04 6.23 -12.10
CA THR A 142 -0.97 7.29 -12.09
C THR A 142 -0.59 8.45 -13.02
N VAL A 143 0.68 8.89 -13.00
CA VAL A 143 1.19 9.87 -13.96
C VAL A 143 1.06 9.35 -15.38
N ASN A 144 1.47 8.11 -15.65
CA ASN A 144 1.40 7.54 -16.99
C ASN A 144 -0.04 7.51 -17.52
N ASN A 145 -0.95 7.02 -16.70
CA ASN A 145 -2.35 6.95 -17.09
C ASN A 145 -2.97 8.34 -17.33
N LEU A 146 -2.74 9.31 -16.45
CA LEU A 146 -3.42 10.60 -16.49
C LEU A 146 -2.79 11.63 -17.44
N VAL A 147 -1.47 11.59 -17.61
CA VAL A 147 -0.73 12.54 -18.44
C VAL A 147 -0.56 12.03 -19.87
N TYR A 148 -0.17 10.75 -20.02
CA TYR A 148 0.22 10.21 -21.33
C TYR A 148 -0.90 9.44 -22.01
N ASP A 149 -1.58 8.53 -21.29
CA ASP A 149 -2.60 7.64 -21.90
C ASP A 149 -3.92 8.37 -22.14
N THR A 150 -4.51 8.93 -21.07
CA THR A 150 -5.86 9.52 -21.08
C THR A 150 -5.84 11.02 -21.33
N ARG A 151 -4.70 11.67 -21.08
CA ARG A 151 -4.49 13.12 -21.20
C ARG A 151 -5.50 13.96 -20.40
N LEU A 152 -6.01 13.41 -19.28
CA LEU A 152 -6.94 14.10 -18.39
C LEU A 152 -6.27 15.22 -17.59
N LEU A 153 -4.96 15.10 -17.33
CA LEU A 153 -4.16 16.12 -16.66
C LEU A 153 -3.08 16.66 -17.58
N SER A 154 -2.79 17.95 -17.44
CA SER A 154 -1.64 18.55 -18.10
C SER A 154 -0.35 17.94 -17.56
N TRP A 155 0.70 17.93 -18.39
CA TRP A 155 2.01 17.41 -17.99
C TRP A 155 2.52 18.02 -16.67
N PRO A 156 2.52 19.35 -16.46
CA PRO A 156 2.97 19.92 -15.19
C PRO A 156 2.10 19.50 -14.00
N ALA A 157 0.77 19.46 -14.18
CA ALA A 157 -0.15 19.14 -13.08
C ALA A 157 -0.07 17.68 -12.66
N GLY A 158 -0.03 16.74 -13.61
CA GLY A 158 0.06 15.31 -13.30
C GLY A 158 1.37 14.95 -12.61
N TRP A 159 2.50 15.43 -13.10
CA TRP A 159 3.80 15.21 -12.45
C TRP A 159 3.86 15.82 -11.05
N LEU A 160 3.37 17.06 -10.89
CA LEU A 160 3.40 17.74 -9.60
C LEU A 160 2.50 17.06 -8.57
N CYS A 161 1.23 16.84 -8.91
CA CYS A 161 0.21 16.37 -7.97
C CYS A 161 0.25 14.86 -7.72
N CYS A 162 0.58 14.04 -8.74
CA CYS A 162 0.53 12.58 -8.62
C CYS A 162 1.88 11.96 -8.22
N LEU A 163 3.01 12.62 -8.47
CA LEU A 163 4.34 12.07 -8.18
C LEU A 163 5.15 12.96 -7.24
N ILE A 164 5.46 14.20 -7.63
CA ILE A 164 6.42 15.04 -6.89
C ILE A 164 5.93 15.32 -5.46
N ILE A 165 4.71 15.82 -5.30
CA ILE A 165 4.15 16.14 -3.97
C ILE A 165 4.05 14.89 -3.08
N PRO A 166 3.39 13.78 -3.51
CA PRO A 166 3.30 12.58 -2.68
C PRO A 166 4.67 12.00 -2.31
N MET A 167 5.60 11.92 -3.26
CA MET A 167 6.95 11.39 -3.02
C MET A 167 7.74 12.28 -2.05
N THR A 168 7.62 13.60 -2.18
CA THR A 168 8.29 14.56 -1.30
C THR A 168 7.77 14.43 0.13
N ILE A 169 6.44 14.34 0.31
CA ILE A 169 5.83 14.12 1.63
C ILE A 169 6.30 12.79 2.21
N ALA A 170 6.24 11.70 1.45
CA ALA A 170 6.68 10.38 1.89
C ALA A 170 8.16 10.37 2.32
N PHE A 171 9.02 11.06 1.57
CA PHE A 171 10.43 11.18 1.87
C PHE A 171 10.67 11.98 3.16
N PHE A 172 10.09 13.18 3.31
CA PHE A 172 10.28 13.98 4.52
C PHE A 172 9.67 13.32 5.76
N VAL A 173 8.53 12.65 5.64
CA VAL A 173 7.94 11.88 6.75
C VAL A 173 8.86 10.72 7.15
N SER A 174 9.50 10.05 6.19
CA SER A 174 10.49 9.00 6.50
C SER A 174 11.70 9.55 7.26
N LEU A 175 12.18 10.75 6.90
CA LEU A 175 13.27 11.42 7.63
C LEU A 175 12.81 11.89 9.01
N TYR A 176 11.60 12.41 9.14
CA TYR A 176 11.06 12.81 10.43
C TYR A 176 10.99 11.62 11.41
N TRP A 177 10.58 10.44 10.96
CA TRP A 177 10.52 9.26 11.84
C TRP A 177 11.83 8.49 11.96
N SER A 178 12.90 8.93 11.28
CA SER A 178 14.21 8.29 11.33
C SER A 178 14.91 8.39 12.69
N GLU A 179 14.53 9.38 13.50
CA GLU A 179 15.08 9.55 14.83
C GLU A 179 14.58 8.45 15.77
N ARG A 180 15.46 7.49 16.09
CA ARG A 180 15.15 6.37 17.00
C ARG A 180 14.48 6.81 18.31
N PRO A 181 14.96 7.83 19.06
CA PRO A 181 14.31 8.24 20.31
C PRO A 181 12.86 8.68 20.10
N ARG A 182 12.57 9.37 18.99
CA ARG A 182 11.22 9.80 18.62
C ARG A 182 10.33 8.60 18.31
N LEU A 183 10.85 7.64 17.54
CA LEU A 183 10.12 6.43 17.17
C LEU A 183 9.78 5.58 18.40
N PHE A 184 10.74 5.33 19.29
CA PHE A 184 10.54 4.54 20.51
C PHE A 184 9.54 5.19 21.47
N SER A 185 9.63 6.50 21.67
CA SER A 185 8.72 7.23 22.57
C SER A 185 7.31 7.42 22.01
N ASN A 186 7.14 7.36 20.68
CA ASN A 186 5.88 7.68 20.01
C ASN A 186 5.37 6.57 19.08
N GLY A 187 5.73 5.30 19.32
CA GLY A 187 5.41 4.19 18.41
C GLY A 187 3.94 4.09 18.01
N ASN A 188 3.00 4.34 18.93
CA ASN A 188 1.57 4.34 18.60
C ASN A 188 1.18 5.52 17.70
N VAL A 189 1.69 6.73 17.98
CA VAL A 189 1.46 7.92 17.15
C VAL A 189 2.07 7.72 15.76
N PHE A 190 3.27 7.14 15.68
CA PHE A 190 3.91 6.74 14.44
C PHE A 190 2.99 5.81 13.62
N CYS A 191 2.58 4.67 14.18
CA CYS A 191 1.74 3.70 13.47
C CYS A 191 0.43 4.32 12.96
N LYS A 192 -0.26 5.10 13.81
CA LYS A 192 -1.50 5.79 13.43
C LYS A 192 -1.27 6.80 12.31
N SER A 193 -0.23 7.63 12.42
CA SER A 193 0.05 8.70 11.46
C SER A 193 0.44 8.13 10.11
N ILE A 194 1.32 7.13 10.09
CA ILE A 194 1.74 6.45 8.86
C ILE A 194 0.58 5.70 8.22
N LEU A 195 -0.25 5.01 9.00
CA LEU A 195 -1.43 4.32 8.48
C LEU A 195 -2.40 5.29 7.80
N ILE A 196 -2.73 6.42 8.44
CA ILE A 196 -3.63 7.43 7.86
C ILE A 196 -3.00 8.03 6.59
N LEU A 197 -1.73 8.46 6.66
CA LEU A 197 -1.02 9.07 5.54
C LEU A 197 -0.99 8.14 4.33
N THR A 198 -0.58 6.89 4.53
CA THR A 198 -0.49 5.90 3.45
C THR A 198 -1.87 5.57 2.91
N ALA A 199 -2.85 5.25 3.77
CA ALA A 199 -4.21 4.89 3.33
C ALA A 199 -4.83 5.98 2.46
N TRP A 200 -4.73 7.25 2.85
CA TRP A 200 -5.23 8.36 2.06
C TRP A 200 -4.43 8.60 0.78
N THR A 201 -3.10 8.51 0.82
CA THR A 201 -2.26 8.69 -0.37
C THR A 201 -2.59 7.64 -1.43
N TYR A 202 -2.63 6.36 -1.06
CA TYR A 202 -2.98 5.27 -1.98
C TYR A 202 -4.42 5.38 -2.45
N PHE A 203 -5.36 5.74 -1.57
CA PHE A 203 -6.75 5.96 -1.96
C PHE A 203 -6.87 7.07 -3.01
N LEU A 204 -6.26 8.23 -2.79
CA LEU A 204 -6.33 9.38 -3.71
C LEU A 204 -5.66 9.07 -5.06
N LEU A 205 -4.51 8.39 -5.05
CA LEU A 205 -3.87 7.96 -6.30
C LEU A 205 -4.70 6.92 -7.06
N ASN A 206 -5.32 5.96 -6.37
CA ASN A 206 -6.24 5.02 -7.02
C ASN A 206 -7.50 5.70 -7.54
N PHE A 207 -8.06 6.64 -6.78
CA PHE A 207 -9.21 7.44 -7.20
C PHE A 207 -8.91 8.22 -8.48
N ALA A 208 -7.72 8.83 -8.54
CA ALA A 208 -7.24 9.53 -9.73
C ALA A 208 -6.97 8.56 -10.89
N PHE A 209 -6.26 7.46 -10.65
CA PHE A 209 -5.97 6.42 -11.65
C PHE A 209 -7.24 5.80 -12.25
N PHE A 210 -8.30 5.68 -11.45
CA PHE A 210 -9.63 5.23 -11.92
C PHE A 210 -10.46 6.33 -12.58
N GLN A 211 -9.87 7.51 -12.85
CA GLN A 211 -10.49 8.64 -13.51
C GLN A 211 -11.68 9.21 -12.72
N PHE A 212 -11.52 9.34 -11.41
CA PHE A 212 -12.47 10.00 -10.52
C PHE A 212 -13.88 9.35 -10.53
N PRO A 213 -14.00 8.04 -10.23
CA PRO A 213 -15.27 7.33 -10.29
C PRO A 213 -16.16 7.68 -9.08
N TRP A 214 -16.91 8.77 -9.21
CA TRP A 214 -17.76 9.29 -8.14
C TRP A 214 -18.89 8.30 -7.78
N PRO A 215 -18.99 7.87 -6.50
CA PRO A 215 -19.96 6.84 -6.11
C PRO A 215 -21.40 7.36 -6.05
N TRP A 216 -21.60 8.67 -5.94
CA TRP A 216 -22.90 9.33 -5.96
C TRP A 216 -23.37 9.72 -7.37
N ALA A 217 -22.60 9.39 -8.41
CA ALA A 217 -23.07 9.56 -9.78
C ALA A 217 -24.19 8.54 -10.07
N ASP A 218 -25.05 8.86 -11.03
CA ASP A 218 -26.15 7.97 -11.43
C ASP A 218 -25.61 6.60 -11.85
N PHE A 219 -26.33 5.52 -11.54
CA PHE A 219 -25.87 4.15 -11.84
C PHE A 219 -25.53 3.93 -13.33
N GLN A 220 -26.20 4.65 -14.23
CA GLN A 220 -25.91 4.60 -15.68
C GLN A 220 -24.54 5.18 -16.05
N SER A 221 -23.99 6.06 -15.22
CA SER A 221 -22.66 6.68 -15.39
C SER A 221 -21.56 5.90 -14.67
N TRP A 222 -21.91 4.84 -13.93
CA TRP A 222 -20.92 4.01 -13.27
C TRP A 222 -20.05 3.30 -14.30
N THR A 223 -18.76 3.28 -14.03
CA THR A 223 -17.78 2.56 -14.84
C THR A 223 -17.41 1.26 -14.14
N ALA A 224 -16.68 0.40 -14.86
CA ALA A 224 -16.12 -0.83 -14.32
C ALA A 224 -15.16 -0.63 -13.11
N ARG A 225 -14.84 0.63 -12.77
CA ARG A 225 -13.97 1.02 -11.64
C ARG A 225 -14.75 1.57 -10.45
N THR A 226 -16.00 1.99 -10.62
CA THR A 226 -16.82 2.60 -9.55
C THR A 226 -17.04 1.67 -8.35
N PRO A 227 -17.35 0.36 -8.54
CA PRO A 227 -17.51 -0.55 -7.40
C PRO A 227 -16.23 -0.71 -6.57
N ASN A 228 -15.06 -0.83 -7.20
CA ASN A 228 -13.78 -0.90 -6.49
C ASN A 228 -13.51 0.37 -5.68
N ASN A 229 -13.80 1.54 -6.26
CA ASN A 229 -13.64 2.81 -5.55
C ASN A 229 -14.56 2.93 -4.33
N LEU A 230 -15.79 2.43 -4.40
CA LEU A 230 -16.69 2.37 -3.26
C LEU A 230 -16.09 1.52 -2.13
N ILE A 231 -15.56 0.34 -2.46
CA ILE A 231 -14.89 -0.53 -1.48
C ILE A 231 -13.68 0.18 -0.87
N PHE A 232 -12.83 0.81 -1.69
CA PHE A 232 -11.67 1.55 -1.20
C PHE A 232 -12.07 2.74 -0.30
N SER A 233 -13.18 3.40 -0.61
CA SER A 233 -13.73 4.49 0.21
C SER A 233 -14.15 3.99 1.60
N VAL A 234 -14.85 2.85 1.65
CA VAL A 234 -15.21 2.21 2.93
C VAL A 234 -13.97 1.79 3.71
N CYS A 235 -12.97 1.20 3.02
CA CYS A 235 -11.71 0.80 3.64
C CYS A 235 -10.92 1.99 4.22
N VAL A 236 -10.74 3.08 3.48
CA VAL A 236 -9.97 4.25 3.96
C VAL A 236 -10.67 4.92 5.15
N VAL A 237 -12.00 4.99 5.13
CA VAL A 237 -12.79 5.47 6.27
C VAL A 237 -12.62 4.53 7.46
N GLY A 238 -12.75 3.22 7.27
CA GLY A 238 -12.57 2.22 8.33
C GLY A 238 -11.18 2.26 8.96
N LEU A 239 -10.12 2.37 8.14
CA LEU A 239 -8.74 2.50 8.61
C LEU A 239 -8.51 3.81 9.37
N THR A 240 -9.10 4.91 8.90
CA THR A 240 -9.03 6.22 9.56
C THR A 240 -9.71 6.17 10.93
N LEU A 241 -10.94 5.66 11.00
CA LEU A 241 -11.66 5.50 12.25
C LEU A 241 -10.92 4.55 13.20
N GLY A 242 -10.41 3.43 12.68
CA GLY A 242 -9.58 2.51 13.45
C GLY A 242 -8.37 3.20 14.07
N ALA A 243 -7.60 3.96 13.28
CA ALA A 243 -6.44 4.70 13.77
C ALA A 243 -6.81 5.73 14.86
N LEU A 244 -7.92 6.47 14.68
CA LEU A 244 -8.36 7.48 15.63
C LEU A 244 -8.88 6.87 16.94
N PHE A 245 -9.67 5.80 16.87
CA PHE A 245 -10.35 5.22 18.02
C PHE A 245 -9.58 4.11 18.74
N THR A 246 -8.44 3.65 18.20
CA THR A 246 -7.58 2.69 18.90
C THR A 246 -7.08 3.31 20.21
N ARG A 247 -7.51 2.76 21.35
CA ARG A 247 -7.11 3.23 22.69
C ARG A 247 -5.61 3.06 22.91
N LYS A 248 -5.01 3.96 23.69
CA LYS A 248 -3.66 3.79 24.22
C LYS A 248 -3.70 2.57 25.15
N GLU A 249 -2.87 1.55 24.91
CA GLU A 249 -2.67 0.49 25.90
C GLU A 249 -2.21 1.16 27.20
N LYS A 250 -2.83 0.79 28.33
CA LYS A 250 -2.39 1.24 29.65
C LYS A 250 -0.95 0.79 29.82
N GLU A 251 -0.07 1.71 30.20
CA GLU A 251 1.24 1.36 30.73
C GLU A 251 1.01 0.33 31.83
N ILE A 252 1.61 -0.85 31.67
CA ILE A 252 1.67 -1.85 32.73
C ILE A 252 2.52 -1.19 33.81
N GLU A 253 1.90 -0.75 34.91
CA GLU A 253 2.60 -0.37 36.13
C GLU A 253 3.45 -1.57 36.52
N VAL A 254 4.75 -1.48 36.26
CA VAL A 254 5.74 -2.37 36.86
C VAL A 254 5.71 -2.04 38.34
N LEU A 255 5.02 -2.86 39.12
CA LEU A 255 5.09 -2.80 40.57
C LEU A 255 6.58 -2.94 40.95
N PRO A 256 7.13 -2.03 41.77
CA PRO A 256 8.49 -2.19 42.25
C PRO A 256 8.55 -3.50 43.04
N ASP A 257 9.58 -4.30 42.77
CA ASP A 257 9.88 -5.50 43.54
C ASP A 257 9.86 -5.12 45.03
N SER A 258 9.01 -5.81 45.80
CA SER A 258 9.01 -5.67 47.26
C SER A 258 10.28 -6.31 47.81
N ASP A 259 11.11 -5.48 48.44
CA ASP A 259 12.32 -5.85 49.20
C ASP A 259 12.13 -7.06 50.14
#